data_AF-A0A3C1SCG9-F1
#
_entry.id   AF-A0A3C1SCG9-F1
#
_cell.length_a   1.000
_cell.length_b   1.000
_cell.length_c   1.000
_cell.angle_alpha   90.00
_cell.angle_beta   90.00
_cell.angle_gamma   90.00
#
_symmetry.space_group_name_H-M   'P 1'
#
loop_
_entity.id
_entity.type
_entity.pdbx_description
1 polymer ?
#
loop_
_entity_poly.entity_id
_entity_poly.type
_entity_poly.pdbx_seq_one_letter_code
_entity_poly.pdbx_strand_id
1 'polypeptide(L)'
;MTINSMEAFDDPDYLAGQVILLKVNVIACVEGMDDVAFWKDVFKKFAPRLKIEFHPHSREKESGGKSVVLTEANIKNADKHFILCIDSDFDHLLKAEPINSNPYIFQTYAYSIENYKIAPENLSDIVEKAALYEKG
;
A
#
# COMPACT_ATOMS: atom_id res chain seq x y z
N MET A 1 24.77 10.47 2.14
CA MET A 1 23.72 11.25 2.82
C MET A 1 22.46 10.43 2.67
N THR A 2 22.13 9.63 3.67
CA THR A 2 20.95 8.75 3.62
C THR A 2 19.78 9.61 4.03
N ILE A 3 18.96 10.02 3.06
CA ILE A 3 17.68 10.66 3.37
C ILE A 3 16.91 9.62 4.17
N ASN A 4 16.50 9.97 5.38
CA ASN A 4 15.74 9.06 6.21
C ASN A 4 14.42 8.81 5.49
N SER A 5 14.08 7.54 5.24
CA SER A 5 12.94 7.20 4.36
C SER A 5 11.62 7.88 4.77
N MET A 6 11.44 8.16 6.07
CA MET A 6 10.32 8.95 6.60
C MET A 6 10.25 10.38 6.08
N GLU A 7 11.37 11.12 6.03
CA GLU A 7 11.37 12.53 5.58
C GLU A 7 11.10 12.65 4.07
N ALA A 8 11.36 11.58 3.33
CA ALA A 8 11.27 11.57 1.88
C ALA A 8 9.82 11.56 1.36
N PHE A 9 8.87 10.99 2.12
CA PHE A 9 7.45 10.96 1.73
C PHE A 9 6.69 12.22 2.13
N ASP A 10 7.24 13.02 3.05
CA ASP A 10 6.66 14.29 3.46
C ASP A 10 6.92 15.42 2.44
N ASP A 11 7.87 15.23 1.52
CA ASP A 11 8.26 16.19 0.49
C ASP A 11 7.62 15.86 -0.88
N PRO A 12 6.66 16.67 -1.37
CA PRO A 12 6.02 16.44 -2.66
C PRO A 12 6.96 16.60 -3.86
N ASP A 13 8.01 17.43 -3.76
CA ASP A 13 8.99 17.58 -4.84
C ASP A 13 9.86 16.33 -4.95
N TYR A 14 10.21 15.71 -3.82
CA TYR A 14 10.89 14.42 -3.80
C TYR A 14 10.04 13.33 -4.45
N LEU A 15 8.76 13.22 -4.09
CA LEU A 15 7.82 12.26 -4.66
C LEU A 15 7.68 12.43 -6.18
N ALA A 16 7.51 13.67 -6.65
CA ALA A 16 7.47 13.98 -8.07
C ALA A 16 8.78 13.58 -8.78
N GLY A 17 9.93 13.85 -8.15
CA GLY A 17 11.24 13.42 -8.64
C GLY A 17 11.36 11.91 -8.78
N GLN A 18 10.85 11.14 -7.81
CA GLN A 18 10.85 9.67 -7.84
C GLN A 18 10.02 9.11 -9.00
N VAL A 19 8.81 9.63 -9.23
CA VAL A 19 7.94 9.22 -10.34
C VAL A 19 8.68 9.35 -11.68
N ILE A 20 9.39 10.46 -11.88
CA ILE A 20 10.18 10.73 -13.08
C ILE A 20 11.39 9.80 -13.16
N LEU A 21 12.18 9.71 -12.08
CA LEU A 21 13.44 8.96 -12.04
C LEU A 21 13.22 7.47 -12.29
N LEU A 22 12.22 6.89 -11.63
CA LEU A 22 11.89 5.46 -11.72
C LEU A 22 11.04 5.14 -12.96
N LYS A 23 10.56 6.15 -13.69
CA LYS A 23 9.70 6.03 -14.87
C LYS A 23 8.42 5.22 -14.56
N VAL A 24 7.86 5.48 -13.38
CA VAL A 24 6.61 4.91 -12.89
C VAL A 24 5.48 5.91 -13.04
N ASN A 25 4.24 5.47 -12.86
CA ASN A 25 3.07 6.35 -12.87
C ASN A 25 2.70 6.82 -11.46
N VAL A 26 2.90 5.96 -10.47
CA VAL A 26 2.45 6.13 -9.10
C VAL A 26 3.49 5.58 -8.13
N ILE A 27 3.69 6.28 -7.01
CA ILE A 27 4.37 5.79 -5.81
C ILE A 27 3.28 5.37 -4.82
N ALA A 28 3.35 4.14 -4.31
CA ALA A 28 2.41 3.62 -3.33
C ALA A 28 3.13 3.35 -1.99
N CYS A 29 2.71 4.03 -0.94
CA CYS A 29 3.16 3.73 0.43
C CYS A 29 2.30 2.62 1.03
N VAL A 30 2.94 1.61 1.63
CA VAL A 30 2.29 0.51 2.34
C VAL A 30 2.86 0.36 3.75
N GLU A 31 2.12 -0.25 4.67
CA GLU A 31 2.51 -0.35 6.08
C GLU A 31 3.77 -1.21 6.26
N GLY A 32 3.82 -2.36 5.59
CA GLY A 32 4.96 -3.28 5.66
C GLY A 32 5.31 -3.96 4.35
N MET A 33 6.48 -4.61 4.34
CA MET A 33 6.94 -5.40 3.20
C MET A 33 6.00 -6.57 2.88
N ASP A 34 5.33 -7.13 3.89
CA ASP A 34 4.38 -8.25 3.73
C ASP A 34 3.10 -7.85 2.96
N ASP A 35 2.78 -6.55 2.90
CA ASP A 35 1.59 -6.01 2.23
C ASP A 35 1.83 -5.76 0.74
N VAL A 36 3.10 -5.57 0.36
CA VAL A 36 3.50 -5.23 -1.01
C VAL A 36 2.97 -6.26 -2.01
N ALA A 37 3.05 -7.55 -1.68
CA ALA A 37 2.59 -8.62 -2.57
C ALA A 37 1.07 -8.55 -2.80
N PHE A 38 0.30 -8.28 -1.75
CA PHE A 38 -1.16 -8.15 -1.84
C PHE A 38 -1.54 -6.96 -2.74
N TRP A 39 -1.00 -5.77 -2.46
CA TRP A 39 -1.34 -4.58 -3.24
C TRP A 39 -0.85 -4.68 -4.69
N LYS A 40 0.32 -5.29 -4.93
CA LYS A 40 0.78 -5.60 -6.30
C LYS A 40 -0.23 -6.46 -7.04
N ASP A 41 -0.76 -7.51 -6.43
CA ASP A 41 -1.76 -8.38 -7.06
C ASP A 41 -3.07 -7.64 -7.35
N VAL A 42 -3.55 -6.80 -6.42
CA VAL A 42 -4.75 -5.97 -6.60
C VAL A 42 -4.58 -5.03 -7.80
N PHE A 43 -3.51 -4.23 -7.82
CA PHE A 43 -3.29 -3.27 -8.90
C PHE A 43 -2.96 -3.94 -10.23
N LYS A 44 -2.26 -5.08 -10.22
CA LYS A 44 -2.04 -5.88 -11.44
C LYS A 44 -3.36 -6.39 -12.03
N LYS A 45 -4.34 -6.74 -11.20
CA LYS A 45 -5.66 -7.20 -11.64
C LYS A 45 -6.53 -6.07 -12.17
N PHE A 46 -6.63 -4.96 -11.44
CA PHE A 46 -7.60 -3.90 -11.73
C PHE A 46 -7.03 -2.69 -12.49
N ALA A 47 -5.72 -2.47 -12.43
CA ALA A 47 -5.02 -1.38 -13.09
C ALA A 47 -3.71 -1.85 -13.80
N PRO A 48 -3.76 -2.88 -14.68
CA PRO A 48 -2.57 -3.53 -15.24
C PRO A 48 -1.66 -2.62 -16.08
N ARG A 49 -2.14 -1.44 -16.48
CA ARG A 49 -1.39 -0.46 -17.27
C ARG A 49 -0.58 0.51 -16.41
N LEU A 50 -0.86 0.59 -15.10
CA LEU A 50 -0.12 1.45 -14.19
C LEU A 50 1.18 0.77 -13.76
N LYS A 51 2.29 1.50 -13.90
CA LYS A 51 3.56 1.17 -13.26
C LYS A 51 3.54 1.80 -11.87
N ILE A 52 3.60 0.97 -10.84
CA ILE A 52 3.52 1.40 -9.44
C ILE A 52 4.79 0.94 -8.74
N GLU A 53 5.52 1.90 -8.15
CA GLU A 53 6.59 1.58 -7.21
C GLU A 53 6.03 1.51 -5.80
N PHE A 54 6.34 0.43 -5.08
CA PHE A 54 5.86 0.21 -3.72
C PHE A 54 6.95 0.54 -2.71
N HIS A 55 6.63 1.44 -1.79
CA HIS A 55 7.50 1.85 -0.70
C HIS A 55 6.89 1.39 0.62
N PRO A 56 7.32 0.24 1.16
CA PRO A 56 6.93 -0.16 2.49
C PRO A 56 7.58 0.76 3.53
N HIS A 57 6.83 1.18 4.53
CA HIS A 57 7.36 2.03 5.61
C HIS A 57 8.45 1.31 6.40
N SER A 58 8.25 0.03 6.73
CA SER A 58 9.28 -0.80 7.35
C SER A 58 9.58 -2.05 6.53
N ARG A 59 10.86 -2.43 6.51
CA ARG A 59 11.33 -3.73 5.98
C ARG A 59 11.24 -4.84 7.02
N GLU A 60 11.04 -4.50 8.29
CA GLU A 60 10.89 -5.41 9.41
C GLU A 60 9.45 -5.34 9.95
N LYS A 61 9.00 -6.36 10.71
CA LYS A 61 7.71 -6.35 11.42
C LYS A 61 7.74 -5.40 12.62
N GLU A 62 8.16 -4.17 12.42
CA GLU A 62 8.09 -3.15 13.46
C GLU A 62 6.68 -2.55 13.49
N SER A 63 6.19 -2.38 14.71
CA SER A 63 4.79 -2.18 15.10
C SER A 63 4.27 -0.76 14.86
N GLY A 64 4.50 -0.18 13.68
CA GLY A 64 4.04 1.16 13.33
C GLY A 64 2.53 1.23 13.06
N GLY A 65 1.94 0.15 12.54
CA GLY A 65 0.56 0.10 12.05
C GLY A 65 0.26 1.19 11.01
N LYS A 66 -1.00 1.37 10.63
CA LYS A 66 -1.39 2.35 9.60
C LYS A 66 -0.98 3.80 9.85
N SER A 67 -0.72 4.20 11.10
CA SER A 67 -0.31 5.58 11.44
C SER A 67 0.99 6.03 10.77
N VAL A 68 1.87 5.09 10.43
CA VAL A 68 3.13 5.40 9.75
C VAL A 68 2.96 5.73 8.27
N VAL A 69 1.87 5.25 7.67
CA VAL A 69 1.45 5.59 6.31
C VAL A 69 0.55 6.83 6.34
N LEU A 70 -0.32 6.94 7.33
CA LEU A 70 -1.31 8.02 7.49
C LEU A 70 -0.77 9.24 8.26
N THR A 71 0.45 9.69 7.97
CA THR A 71 0.94 10.96 8.51
C THR A 71 0.13 12.13 7.95
N GLU A 72 0.05 13.25 8.67
CA GLU A 72 -0.65 14.46 8.17
C GLU A 72 -0.10 14.93 6.83
N ALA A 73 1.21 14.84 6.64
CA ALA A 73 1.88 15.18 5.39
C ALA A 73 1.49 14.21 4.26
N ASN A 74 1.51 12.89 4.51
CA ASN A 74 1.11 11.90 3.52
C ASN A 74 -0.35 12.09 3.09
N ILE A 75 -1.28 12.27 4.04
CA ILE A 75 -2.69 12.49 3.74
C ILE A 75 -2.87 13.75 2.88
N LYS A 76 -2.13 14.82 3.19
CA LYS A 76 -2.18 16.09 2.46
C LYS A 76 -1.58 15.98 1.05
N ASN A 77 -0.50 15.22 0.91
CA ASN A 77 0.24 15.07 -0.35
C ASN A 77 -0.35 13.97 -1.26
N ALA A 78 -1.24 13.12 -0.74
CA ALA A 78 -1.87 12.04 -1.51
C ALA A 78 -2.61 12.58 -2.74
N ASP A 79 -2.26 12.08 -3.91
CA ASP A 79 -2.77 12.51 -5.21
C ASP A 79 -2.71 11.38 -6.25
N LYS A 80 -2.94 11.72 -7.52
CA LYS A 80 -2.92 10.75 -8.64
C LYS A 80 -1.55 10.09 -8.89
N HIS A 81 -0.47 10.60 -8.31
CA HIS A 81 0.90 10.11 -8.43
C HIS A 81 1.46 9.56 -7.12
N PHE A 82 0.80 9.86 -5.99
CA PHE A 82 1.16 9.36 -4.68
C PHE A 82 -0.06 8.83 -3.93
N ILE A 83 -0.10 7.52 -3.70
CA ILE A 83 -1.22 6.85 -3.04
C ILE A 83 -0.78 6.18 -1.73
N LEU A 84 -1.72 6.06 -0.80
CA LEU A 84 -1.55 5.40 0.48
C LEU A 84 -2.35 4.10 0.49
N CYS A 85 -1.77 3.01 0.97
CA CYS A 85 -2.36 1.68 0.99
C CYS A 85 -2.30 1.11 2.41
N ILE A 86 -3.46 0.87 3.02
CA ILE A 86 -3.58 0.51 4.44
C ILE A 86 -4.55 -0.64 4.67
N ASP A 87 -4.50 -1.24 5.85
CA ASP A 87 -5.61 -2.02 6.36
C ASP A 87 -6.78 -1.14 6.82
N SER A 88 -8.01 -1.64 6.67
CA SER A 88 -9.19 -0.85 7.00
C SER A 88 -9.35 -0.65 8.50
N ASP A 89 -9.11 -1.68 9.33
CA ASP A 89 -9.42 -1.64 10.77
C ASP A 89 -10.83 -1.06 11.08
N PHE A 90 -11.82 -1.40 10.25
CA PHE A 90 -13.19 -0.86 10.28
C PHE A 90 -13.38 0.61 9.87
N ASP A 91 -12.36 1.31 9.35
CA ASP A 91 -12.47 2.69 8.89
C ASP A 91 -13.63 2.91 7.92
N HIS A 92 -13.84 1.95 6.99
CA HIS A 92 -14.98 1.96 6.08
C HIS A 92 -16.34 1.98 6.80
N LEU A 93 -16.53 1.14 7.83
CA LEU A 93 -17.78 1.06 8.59
C LEU A 93 -17.97 2.27 9.49
N LEU A 94 -16.87 2.76 10.08
CA LEU A 94 -16.86 3.87 11.03
C LEU A 94 -16.89 5.24 10.35
N LYS A 95 -16.82 5.30 9.02
CA LYS A 95 -16.75 6.56 8.26
C LYS A 95 -15.58 7.43 8.72
N ALA A 96 -14.40 6.81 8.89
CA ALA A 96 -13.21 7.51 9.34
C ALA A 96 -12.79 8.60 8.34
N GLU A 97 -12.80 9.86 8.77
CA GLU A 97 -12.35 11.00 7.97
C GLU A 97 -10.95 11.43 8.42
N PRO A 98 -10.05 11.84 7.50
CA PRO A 98 -10.28 12.04 6.07
C PRO A 98 -10.08 10.79 5.20
N ILE A 99 -9.86 9.63 5.81
CA ILE A 99 -9.50 8.37 5.12
C ILE A 99 -10.55 7.99 4.07
N ASN A 100 -11.83 8.03 4.44
CA ASN A 100 -12.90 7.56 3.57
C ASN A 100 -13.32 8.56 2.48
N SER A 101 -13.00 9.84 2.64
CA SER A 101 -13.28 10.85 1.61
C SER A 101 -12.12 11.09 0.65
N ASN A 102 -10.91 10.61 0.98
CA ASN A 102 -9.74 10.79 0.14
C ASN A 102 -9.64 9.69 -0.94
N PRO A 103 -9.77 10.01 -2.24
CA PRO A 103 -9.76 9.02 -3.32
C PRO A 103 -8.37 8.39 -3.58
N TYR A 104 -7.33 8.90 -2.91
CA TYR A 104 -5.95 8.43 -3.05
C TYR A 104 -5.48 7.58 -1.86
N ILE A 105 -6.39 7.32 -0.92
CA ILE A 105 -6.17 6.37 0.19
C ILE A 105 -6.95 5.10 -0.12
N PHE A 106 -6.21 4.02 -0.37
CA PHE A 106 -6.73 2.69 -0.63
C PHE A 106 -6.66 1.89 0.65
N GLN A 107 -7.79 1.30 1.04
CA GLN A 107 -7.87 0.44 2.20
C GLN A 107 -8.43 -0.93 1.79
N THR A 108 -8.11 -1.97 2.55
CA THR A 108 -8.71 -3.29 2.34
C THR A 108 -10.24 -3.22 2.52
N TYR A 109 -10.98 -4.07 1.80
CA TYR A 109 -12.42 -4.20 2.04
C TYR A 109 -12.70 -5.00 3.33
N ALA A 110 -11.88 -6.02 3.59
CA ALA A 110 -11.90 -6.77 4.84
C ALA A 110 -11.26 -5.96 5.98
N TYR A 111 -11.32 -6.48 7.20
CA TYR A 111 -10.67 -5.87 8.36
C TYR A 111 -9.17 -5.65 8.14
N SER A 112 -8.47 -6.69 7.65
CA SER A 112 -7.05 -6.65 7.30
C SER A 112 -6.76 -7.53 6.07
N ILE A 113 -5.54 -7.44 5.54
CA ILE A 113 -5.03 -8.34 4.49
C ILE A 113 -5.10 -9.81 4.94
N GLU A 114 -4.77 -10.14 6.19
CA GLU A 114 -4.84 -11.51 6.72
C GLU A 114 -6.27 -12.02 6.71
N ASN A 115 -7.24 -11.20 7.13
CA ASN A 115 -8.64 -11.58 7.08
C ASN A 115 -9.12 -11.78 5.64
N TYR A 116 -8.67 -10.95 4.70
CA TYR A 116 -8.95 -11.16 3.28
C TYR A 116 -8.39 -12.52 2.79
N LYS A 117 -7.15 -12.83 3.15
CA LYS A 117 -6.47 -14.08 2.74
C LYS A 117 -7.14 -15.33 3.31
N ILE A 118 -7.67 -15.27 4.52
CA ILE A 118 -8.28 -16.41 5.21
C ILE A 118 -9.77 -16.61 4.83
N ALA A 119 -10.34 -15.70 4.05
CA ALA A 119 -11.70 -15.88 3.53
C ALA A 119 -11.80 -17.18 2.68
N PRO A 120 -12.85 -18.01 2.84
CA PRO A 120 -12.95 -19.32 2.20
C PRO A 120 -12.72 -19.31 0.68
N GLU A 121 -13.21 -18.28 0.00
CA GLU A 121 -13.04 -18.06 -1.43
C GLU A 121 -11.59 -17.78 -1.85
N ASN A 122 -10.78 -17.17 -0.97
CA ASN A 122 -9.40 -16.76 -1.27
C ASN A 122 -8.36 -17.80 -0.80
N LEU A 123 -8.73 -18.69 0.12
CA LEU A 123 -7.82 -19.71 0.65
C LEU A 123 -7.29 -20.64 -0.46
N SER A 124 -8.15 -20.98 -1.41
CA SER A 124 -7.80 -21.88 -2.52
C SER A 124 -6.70 -21.29 -3.41
N ASP A 125 -6.83 -20.01 -3.77
CA ASP A 125 -5.85 -19.29 -4.61
C ASP A 125 -4.47 -19.19 -3.95
N ILE A 126 -4.45 -18.99 -2.62
CA ILE A 126 -3.19 -18.90 -1.85
C ILE A 126 -2.48 -20.25 -1.81
N VAL A 127 -3.23 -21.32 -1.56
CA VAL A 127 -2.68 -22.69 -1.53
C VAL A 127 -2.14 -23.07 -2.90
N GLU A 128 -2.83 -22.74 -3.99
CA GLU A 128 -2.35 -22.99 -5.35
C GLU A 128 -1.03 -22.25 -5.62
N LYS A 129 -0.96 -20.95 -5.31
CA LYS A 129 0.27 -20.15 -5.47
C LYS A 129 1.44 -20.71 -4.65
N ALA A 130 1.20 -21.10 -3.39
CA ALA A 130 2.22 -21.66 -2.52
C ALA A 130 2.74 -23.01 -3.06
N ALA A 131 1.85 -23.89 -3.52
CA ALA A 131 2.20 -25.18 -4.08
C ALA A 131 3.01 -25.08 -5.39
N LEU A 132 2.80 -24.01 -6.18
CA LEU A 132 3.57 -23.73 -7.38
C LEU A 132 4.95 -23.13 -7.07
N TYR A 133 5.09 -22.39 -5.96
CA TYR A 133 6.34 -21.75 -5.56
C TYR A 133 7.42 -22.74 -5.10
N GLU A 134 7.04 -23.91 -4.57
CA GLU A 134 7.99 -24.97 -4.18
C GLU A 134 8.58 -25.77 -5.36
N LYS A 135 8.12 -25.51 -6.60
CA LYS A 135 8.54 -26.26 -7.80
C LYS A 135 9.46 -25.49 -8.74
N GLY A 136 9.88 -24.27 -8.39
CA GLY A 136 10.84 -23.45 -9.15
C GLY A 136 12.15 -23.27 -8.40
#